data_AF-A0A8H3H709-F1
#
_entry.id   AF-A0A8H3H709-F1
#
_cell.length_a   1.000
_cell.length_b   1.000
_cell.length_c   1.000
_cell.angle_alpha   90.00
_cell.angle_beta   90.00
_cell.angle_gamma   90.00
#
_symmetry.space_group_name_H-M   'P 1'
#
loop_
_entity.id
_entity.type
_entity.pdbx_description
1 polymer ?
#
loop_
_entity_poly.entity_id
_entity_poly.type
_entity_poly.pdbx_seq_one_letter_code
_entity_poly.pdbx_strand_id
1 'polypeptide(L)'
;MSYTKVMYQRPTTTRDAISIRTTRPTPRKPKSSRFETVSKLKATYSQAARAFLHHQIEEANGLVQDAFELLHPPASQEPDQLTTYRRKWDILRITLETTLYTTPLNGSVPSKLSHSFTNGSSSGQTLRSPNGSPRSKTPLDDPLLLSPPSLLGTLHTRSLKIFTPALERPNSRFLPAAVLVALVLASLKLDCPEVGRGMVDDWLANRDSLGPGSEADARKGIKAEEEREGYEKTVEVYCLHVLPRLNGWDYAKDFLDSEMEMRPSKREELIATLAAHHAQSLLPPSPRANQLQNLDNSVSGSSGAPTPRAVSPAPSSVSSHTAVPNSRSVATLRASQDVEPYPNIPRYSPAGTYFSAAVVFNCTAYDLAVAESRNYSVS
;
A
#
# COMPACT_ATOMS: atom_id res chain seq x y z
N MET A 1 8.91 -12.79 -65.06
CA MET A 1 8.16 -13.39 -63.94
C MET A 1 6.90 -12.58 -63.76
N SER A 2 5.78 -13.09 -64.28
CA SER A 2 4.51 -12.37 -64.38
C SER A 2 3.63 -12.67 -63.16
N TYR A 3 3.20 -11.62 -62.44
CA TYR A 3 2.30 -11.76 -61.29
C TYR A 3 0.85 -11.73 -61.76
N THR A 4 0.17 -12.87 -61.62
CA THR A 4 -1.27 -13.02 -61.79
C THR A 4 -2.01 -12.40 -60.60
N LYS A 5 -2.72 -11.31 -60.87
CA LYS A 5 -3.63 -10.61 -59.95
C LYS A 5 -4.97 -11.36 -59.90
N VAL A 6 -5.20 -12.13 -58.84
CA VAL A 6 -6.47 -12.83 -58.62
C VAL A 6 -7.44 -11.89 -57.91
N MET A 7 -8.42 -11.35 -58.65
CA MET A 7 -9.54 -10.62 -58.09
C MET A 7 -10.58 -11.60 -57.53
N TYR A 8 -10.82 -11.54 -56.23
CA TYR A 8 -12.00 -12.18 -55.63
C TYR A 8 -13.14 -11.17 -55.55
N GLN A 9 -14.15 -11.39 -56.40
CA GLN A 9 -15.40 -10.65 -56.43
C GLN A 9 -16.33 -11.19 -55.34
N ARG A 10 -16.65 -10.36 -54.34
CA ARG A 10 -17.57 -10.72 -53.25
C ARG A 10 -19.02 -10.72 -53.76
N PRO A 11 -19.80 -11.79 -53.57
CA PRO A 11 -21.23 -11.79 -53.89
C PRO A 11 -21.99 -10.84 -52.96
N THR A 12 -22.65 -9.84 -53.54
CA THR A 12 -23.62 -8.97 -52.85
C THR A 12 -24.98 -9.66 -52.85
N THR A 13 -25.31 -10.38 -51.77
CA THR A 13 -26.67 -10.89 -51.55
C THR A 13 -27.53 -9.80 -50.90
N THR A 14 -28.28 -9.09 -51.73
CA THR A 14 -29.45 -8.30 -51.34
C THR A 14 -30.50 -9.25 -50.77
N ARG A 15 -30.77 -9.16 -49.47
CA ARG A 15 -31.85 -9.90 -48.82
C ARG A 15 -32.92 -8.90 -48.41
N ASP A 16 -34.07 -9.06 -49.03
CA ASP A 16 -35.26 -8.24 -48.84
C ASP A 16 -35.75 -8.20 -47.40
N ALA A 17 -36.20 -7.01 -47.05
CA ALA A 17 -36.80 -6.64 -45.79
C ALA A 17 -38.15 -7.33 -45.58
N ILE A 18 -38.30 -8.02 -44.45
CA ILE A 18 -39.60 -8.29 -43.85
C ILE A 18 -39.60 -7.64 -42.48
N SER A 19 -40.18 -6.44 -42.43
CA SER A 19 -40.38 -5.64 -41.24
C SER A 19 -41.59 -6.17 -40.47
N ILE A 20 -41.36 -7.10 -39.53
CA ILE A 20 -42.38 -7.48 -38.54
C ILE A 20 -42.17 -6.59 -37.32
N ARG A 21 -42.99 -5.53 -37.26
CA ARG A 21 -43.05 -4.57 -36.16
C ARG A 21 -43.75 -5.22 -34.96
N THR A 22 -43.06 -6.12 -34.25
CA THR A 22 -43.50 -6.61 -32.94
C THR A 22 -43.08 -5.59 -31.89
N THR A 23 -44.04 -4.80 -31.39
CA THR A 23 -43.88 -3.94 -30.21
C THR A 23 -43.72 -4.81 -28.96
N ARG A 24 -42.52 -5.37 -28.76
CA ARG A 24 -42.16 -6.07 -27.54
C ARG A 24 -41.91 -5.02 -26.46
N PRO A 25 -42.61 -5.05 -25.31
CA PRO A 25 -42.31 -4.14 -24.21
C PRO A 25 -40.88 -4.42 -23.75
N THR A 26 -39.98 -3.49 -24.03
CA THR A 26 -38.59 -3.56 -23.56
C THR A 26 -38.61 -3.48 -22.03
N PRO A 27 -38.20 -4.53 -21.31
CA PRO A 27 -38.11 -4.48 -19.86
C PRO A 27 -37.06 -3.43 -19.50
N ARG A 28 -37.49 -2.34 -18.88
CA ARG A 28 -36.62 -1.26 -18.42
C ARG A 28 -35.71 -1.85 -17.33
N LYS A 29 -34.46 -2.16 -17.68
CA LYS A 29 -33.43 -2.60 -16.75
C LYS A 29 -33.28 -1.54 -15.64
N PRO A 30 -33.39 -1.92 -14.36
CA PRO A 30 -33.32 -0.96 -13.26
C PRO A 30 -31.91 -0.37 -13.19
N LYS A 31 -31.76 0.91 -13.55
CA LYS A 31 -30.51 1.67 -13.42
C LYS A 31 -30.16 1.99 -11.95
N SER A 32 -31.03 1.62 -11.00
CA SER A 32 -30.92 1.94 -9.57
C SER A 32 -29.81 1.18 -8.82
N SER A 33 -29.37 0.01 -9.31
CA SER A 33 -28.48 -0.86 -8.52
C SER A 33 -27.04 -0.35 -8.37
N ARG A 34 -26.53 0.44 -9.33
CA ARG A 34 -25.12 0.86 -9.32
C ARG A 34 -24.81 1.92 -8.27
N PHE A 35 -25.64 2.95 -8.16
CA PHE A 35 -25.47 3.99 -7.14
C PHE A 35 -25.63 3.42 -5.73
N GLU A 36 -26.55 2.49 -5.54
CA GLU A 36 -26.74 1.77 -4.29
C GLU A 36 -25.49 0.96 -3.91
N THR A 37 -24.88 0.27 -4.88
CA THR A 37 -23.63 -0.48 -4.68
C THR A 37 -22.48 0.42 -4.23
N VAL A 38 -22.30 1.56 -4.91
CA VAL A 38 -21.25 2.54 -4.57
C VAL A 38 -21.46 3.12 -3.16
N SER A 39 -22.68 3.49 -2.82
CA SER A 39 -23.04 3.98 -1.47
C SER A 39 -22.79 2.92 -0.41
N LYS A 40 -23.16 1.66 -0.67
CA LYS A 40 -22.90 0.53 0.22
C LYS A 40 -21.39 0.34 0.43
N LEU A 41 -20.60 0.28 -0.65
CA LEU A 41 -19.14 0.15 -0.60
C LEU A 41 -18.46 1.28 0.18
N LYS A 42 -18.94 2.52 0.05
CA LYS A 42 -18.41 3.66 0.81
C LYS A 42 -18.69 3.52 2.31
N ALA A 43 -19.93 3.16 2.67
CA ALA A 43 -20.33 2.98 4.05
C ALA A 43 -19.58 1.81 4.71
N THR A 44 -19.52 0.65 4.03
CA THR A 44 -18.82 -0.53 4.54
C THR A 44 -17.31 -0.33 4.63
N TYR A 45 -16.70 0.47 3.74
CA TYR A 45 -15.26 0.77 3.82
C TYR A 45 -14.90 1.52 5.10
N SER A 46 -15.69 2.55 5.44
CA SER A 46 -15.48 3.31 6.69
C SER A 46 -15.67 2.43 7.93
N GLN A 47 -16.58 1.45 7.88
CA GLN A 47 -16.77 0.49 8.95
C GLN A 47 -15.59 -0.49 9.04
N ALA A 48 -15.16 -1.06 7.92
CA ALA A 48 -14.05 -2.02 7.86
C ALA A 48 -12.73 -1.38 8.32
N ALA A 49 -12.45 -0.15 7.90
CA ALA A 49 -11.29 0.60 8.36
C ALA A 49 -11.33 0.85 9.88
N ARG A 50 -12.50 1.21 10.44
CA ARG A 50 -12.65 1.36 11.89
C ARG A 50 -12.46 0.04 12.63
N ALA A 51 -13.09 -1.04 12.17
CA ALA A 51 -12.93 -2.36 12.75
C ALA A 51 -11.45 -2.79 12.75
N PHE A 52 -10.74 -2.55 11.65
CA PHE A 52 -9.30 -2.81 11.56
C PHE A 52 -8.49 -2.00 12.57
N LEU A 53 -8.74 -0.69 12.69
CA LEU A 53 -8.06 0.19 13.65
C LEU A 53 -8.34 -0.18 15.11
N HIS A 54 -9.53 -0.70 15.41
CA HIS A 54 -9.90 -1.18 16.74
C HIS A 54 -9.52 -2.65 16.99
N HIS A 55 -8.67 -3.24 16.15
CA HIS A 55 -8.24 -4.64 16.24
C HIS A 55 -9.38 -5.67 16.21
N GLN A 56 -10.54 -5.31 15.65
CA GLN A 56 -11.67 -6.21 15.39
C GLN A 56 -11.47 -6.92 14.05
N ILE A 57 -10.44 -7.77 14.00
CA ILE A 57 -9.93 -8.32 12.74
C ILE A 57 -10.94 -9.22 12.02
N GLU A 58 -11.71 -9.99 12.78
CA GLU A 58 -12.77 -10.85 12.25
C GLU A 58 -13.86 -10.06 11.52
N GLU A 59 -14.32 -8.95 12.13
CA GLU A 59 -15.30 -8.04 11.53
C GLU A 59 -14.72 -7.36 10.30
N ALA A 60 -13.50 -6.85 10.38
CA ALA A 60 -12.83 -6.22 9.26
C ALA A 60 -12.69 -7.19 8.07
N ASN A 61 -12.31 -8.44 8.32
CA ASN A 61 -12.18 -9.47 7.30
C ASN A 61 -13.54 -9.84 6.68
N GLY A 62 -14.58 -10.00 7.50
CA GLY A 62 -15.95 -10.24 6.99
C GLY A 62 -16.41 -9.11 6.07
N LEU A 63 -16.22 -7.85 6.47
CA LEU A 63 -16.59 -6.69 5.65
C LEU A 63 -15.77 -6.59 4.35
N VAL A 64 -14.49 -6.96 4.38
CA VAL A 64 -13.64 -7.05 3.19
C VAL A 64 -14.17 -8.13 2.23
N GLN A 65 -14.53 -9.31 2.74
CA GLN A 65 -15.10 -10.38 1.92
C GLN A 65 -16.41 -9.93 1.26
N ASP A 66 -17.35 -9.38 2.04
CA ASP A 66 -18.62 -8.84 1.55
C ASP A 66 -18.40 -7.78 0.46
N ALA A 67 -17.38 -6.93 0.59
CA ALA A 67 -17.06 -5.93 -0.42
C ALA A 67 -16.55 -6.56 -1.72
N PHE A 68 -15.72 -7.61 -1.64
CA PHE A 68 -15.21 -8.30 -2.83
C PHE A 68 -16.27 -9.16 -3.54
N GLU A 69 -17.39 -9.50 -2.89
CA GLU A 69 -18.56 -10.06 -3.59
C GLU A 69 -19.25 -9.01 -4.49
N LEU A 70 -19.16 -7.73 -4.13
CA LEU A 70 -19.71 -6.62 -4.92
C LEU A 70 -18.73 -6.12 -5.98
N LEU A 71 -17.43 -6.22 -5.72
CA LEU A 71 -16.36 -5.77 -6.62
C LEU A 71 -16.00 -6.87 -7.62
N HIS A 72 -16.49 -6.73 -8.84
CA HIS A 72 -16.18 -7.63 -9.96
C HIS A 72 -15.03 -7.06 -10.77
N PRO A 73 -14.25 -7.84 -11.53
CA PRO A 73 -13.26 -7.32 -12.47
C PRO A 73 -13.87 -6.36 -13.51
N PRO A 74 -13.09 -5.44 -14.10
CA PRO A 74 -13.62 -4.53 -15.11
C PRO A 74 -14.12 -5.30 -16.34
N ALA A 75 -15.18 -4.80 -16.97
CA ALA A 75 -15.69 -5.39 -18.21
C ALA A 75 -14.85 -5.01 -19.44
N SER A 76 -14.12 -3.89 -19.36
CA SER A 76 -13.33 -3.30 -20.44
C SER A 76 -12.07 -2.65 -19.87
N GLN A 77 -11.13 -2.29 -20.74
CA GLN A 77 -9.93 -1.55 -20.36
C GLN A 77 -10.21 -0.11 -19.87
N GLU A 78 -11.34 0.48 -20.29
CA GLU A 78 -11.73 1.81 -19.83
C GLU A 78 -12.02 1.83 -18.31
N PRO A 79 -11.53 2.85 -17.57
CA PRO A 79 -11.76 2.96 -16.14
C PRO A 79 -13.25 3.09 -15.84
N ASP A 80 -13.73 2.31 -14.86
CA ASP A 80 -15.12 2.34 -14.42
C ASP A 80 -15.25 3.06 -13.07
N GLN A 81 -16.49 3.32 -12.64
CA GLN A 81 -16.76 3.98 -11.36
C GLN A 81 -16.32 3.14 -10.14
N LEU A 82 -16.06 1.85 -10.33
CA LEU A 82 -15.63 0.94 -9.27
C LEU A 82 -14.10 0.87 -9.18
N THR A 83 -13.35 1.36 -10.16
CA THR A 83 -11.87 1.34 -10.18
C THR A 83 -11.28 1.90 -8.88
N THR A 84 -11.76 3.07 -8.43
CA THR A 84 -11.31 3.67 -7.16
C THR A 84 -11.63 2.80 -5.95
N TYR A 85 -12.80 2.16 -5.93
CA TYR A 85 -13.19 1.26 -4.84
C TYR A 85 -12.39 -0.03 -4.85
N ARG A 86 -12.14 -0.63 -6.02
CA ARG A 86 -11.24 -1.80 -6.16
C ARG A 86 -9.86 -1.47 -5.58
N ARG A 87 -9.30 -0.30 -5.92
CA ARG A 87 -8.01 0.17 -5.38
C ARG A 87 -8.03 0.27 -3.86
N LYS A 88 -8.99 0.98 -3.29
CA LYS A 88 -9.11 1.18 -1.83
C LYS A 88 -9.29 -0.13 -1.07
N TRP A 89 -10.21 -0.97 -1.51
CA TRP A 89 -10.50 -2.25 -0.85
C TRP A 89 -9.35 -3.24 -0.98
N ASP A 90 -8.62 -3.25 -2.09
CA ASP A 90 -7.47 -4.12 -2.24
C ASP A 90 -6.28 -3.70 -1.37
N ILE A 91 -6.00 -2.39 -1.28
CA ILE A 91 -5.00 -1.87 -0.32
C ILE A 91 -5.37 -2.29 1.11
N LEU A 92 -6.64 -2.10 1.51
CA LEU A 92 -7.10 -2.51 2.84
C LEU A 92 -6.93 -4.01 3.06
N ARG A 93 -7.27 -4.85 2.07
CA ARG A 93 -7.06 -6.31 2.12
C ARG A 93 -5.59 -6.67 2.30
N ILE A 94 -4.69 -6.11 1.48
CA ILE A 94 -3.25 -6.36 1.57
C ILE A 94 -2.75 -6.00 2.97
N THR A 95 -3.11 -4.82 3.48
CA THR A 95 -2.72 -4.36 4.82
C THR A 95 -3.27 -5.27 5.92
N LEU A 96 -4.54 -5.68 5.83
CA LEU A 96 -5.21 -6.55 6.78
C LEU A 96 -4.54 -7.93 6.83
N GLU A 97 -4.43 -8.60 5.69
CA GLU A 97 -3.85 -9.96 5.59
C GLU A 97 -2.37 -9.95 6.01
N THR A 98 -1.59 -8.93 5.63
CA THR A 98 -0.20 -8.79 6.08
C THR A 98 -0.11 -8.57 7.59
N THR A 99 -1.01 -7.76 8.16
CA THR A 99 -1.03 -7.50 9.61
C THR A 99 -1.40 -8.76 10.37
N LEU A 100 -2.43 -9.49 9.94
CA LEU A 100 -2.80 -10.80 10.47
C LEU A 100 -1.61 -11.75 10.48
N TYR A 101 -0.88 -11.84 9.37
CA TYR A 101 0.29 -12.69 9.25
C TYR A 101 1.41 -12.33 10.22
N THR A 102 1.68 -11.03 10.42
CA THR A 102 2.74 -10.54 11.31
C THR A 102 2.33 -10.42 12.78
N THR A 103 1.06 -10.60 13.11
CA THR A 103 0.60 -10.45 14.50
C THR A 103 1.16 -11.63 15.29
N PRO A 104 1.96 -11.39 16.34
CA PRO A 104 2.47 -12.48 17.16
C PRO A 104 1.26 -13.24 17.73
N LEU A 105 1.21 -14.55 17.45
CA LEU A 105 0.31 -15.48 18.11
C LEU A 105 0.67 -15.45 19.60
N ASN A 106 0.07 -14.53 20.34
CA ASN A 106 0.28 -14.37 21.78
C ASN A 106 -0.26 -15.61 22.50
N GLY A 107 0.54 -16.67 22.52
CA GLY A 107 0.92 -17.35 23.76
C GLY A 107 -0.15 -18.09 24.55
N SER A 108 -1.34 -18.39 24.04
CA SER A 108 -2.16 -19.47 24.59
C SER A 108 -2.07 -20.70 23.71
N VAL A 109 -0.88 -21.25 23.59
CA VAL A 109 -0.74 -22.67 23.28
C VAL A 109 -1.52 -23.41 24.39
N PRO A 110 -2.61 -24.14 24.11
CA PRO A 110 -3.13 -25.09 25.09
C PRO A 110 -2.09 -26.21 25.19
N SER A 111 -1.11 -26.03 26.08
CA SER A 111 -0.08 -27.00 26.45
C SER A 111 -0.72 -28.17 27.20
N LYS A 112 -1.66 -28.90 26.58
CA LYS A 112 -2.20 -30.19 27.03
C LYS A 112 -2.68 -31.03 25.85
N LEU A 113 -1.84 -31.21 24.84
CA LEU A 113 -1.83 -32.46 24.08
C LEU A 113 -0.55 -33.18 24.46
N SER A 114 -0.57 -33.72 25.68
CA SER A 114 0.38 -34.74 26.11
C SER A 114 0.41 -35.83 25.07
N HIS A 115 1.57 -36.01 24.47
CA HIS A 115 1.99 -37.24 23.84
C HIS A 115 1.86 -38.39 24.85
N SER A 116 0.70 -39.02 24.89
CA SER A 116 0.54 -40.39 25.35
C SER A 116 1.02 -41.30 24.21
N PHE A 117 2.34 -41.43 24.05
CA PHE A 117 2.90 -42.57 23.33
C PHE A 117 2.79 -43.81 24.25
N THR A 118 1.59 -44.37 24.35
CA THR A 118 1.44 -45.73 24.85
C THR A 118 1.64 -46.68 23.68
N ASN A 119 2.83 -47.27 23.62
CA ASN A 119 3.07 -48.56 22.99
C ASN A 119 1.99 -49.56 23.47
N GLY A 120 1.35 -50.25 22.53
CA GLY A 120 0.44 -51.34 22.89
C GLY A 120 -0.34 -51.86 21.70
N SER A 121 0.16 -52.91 21.08
CA SER A 121 -0.56 -53.80 20.17
C SER A 121 -1.95 -54.16 20.71
N SER A 122 -3.00 -53.99 19.91
CA SER A 122 -3.99 -55.04 19.68
C SER A 122 -5.02 -54.65 18.62
N SER A 123 -5.29 -55.64 17.81
CA SER A 123 -6.38 -55.84 16.87
C SER A 123 -7.77 -55.39 17.35
N GLY A 124 -8.48 -54.74 16.44
CA GLY A 124 -9.93 -54.91 16.26
C GLY A 124 -10.86 -54.01 17.08
N GLN A 125 -11.42 -52.99 16.44
CA GLN A 125 -12.87 -52.78 16.26
C GLN A 125 -13.16 -51.39 15.69
N THR A 126 -13.75 -51.39 14.50
CA THR A 126 -14.34 -50.23 13.83
C THR A 126 -15.65 -49.85 14.53
N LEU A 127 -15.63 -48.85 15.41
CA LEU A 127 -16.85 -48.16 15.85
C LEU A 127 -17.01 -46.84 15.08
N ARG A 128 -17.94 -46.87 14.13
CA ARG A 128 -18.39 -45.77 13.29
C ARG A 128 -19.21 -44.81 14.15
N SER A 129 -18.69 -43.64 14.47
CA SER A 129 -19.47 -42.57 15.12
C SER A 129 -20.03 -41.62 14.05
N PRO A 130 -21.36 -41.48 13.89
CA PRO A 130 -21.97 -40.77 12.76
C PRO A 130 -22.30 -39.29 13.01
N ASN A 131 -21.74 -38.62 14.04
CA ASN A 131 -22.11 -37.23 14.38
C ASN A 131 -20.92 -36.27 14.54
N GLY A 132 -19.96 -36.35 13.63
CA GLY A 132 -18.92 -35.33 13.48
C GLY A 132 -19.44 -34.14 12.68
N SER A 133 -20.07 -33.18 13.35
CA SER A 133 -20.40 -31.87 12.76
C SER A 133 -19.13 -31.26 12.15
N PRO A 134 -19.12 -30.88 10.86
CA PRO A 134 -17.94 -30.31 10.24
C PRO A 134 -17.65 -28.99 10.95
N ARG A 135 -16.63 -29.00 11.82
CA ARG A 135 -16.06 -27.79 12.41
C ARG A 135 -15.69 -26.92 11.22
N SER A 136 -16.51 -25.90 10.95
CA SER A 136 -16.32 -24.94 9.88
C SER A 136 -14.94 -24.36 10.08
N LYS A 137 -13.99 -24.76 9.23
CA LYS A 137 -12.70 -24.08 9.13
C LYS A 137 -13.05 -22.62 8.91
N THR A 138 -12.79 -21.79 9.91
CA THR A 138 -12.97 -20.36 9.76
C THR A 138 -12.03 -19.93 8.64
N PRO A 139 -12.49 -19.19 7.62
CA PRO A 139 -11.66 -18.78 6.48
C PRO A 139 -10.38 -18.01 6.85
N LEU A 140 -10.19 -17.65 8.12
CA LEU A 140 -9.01 -16.98 8.66
C LEU A 140 -7.86 -17.90 9.08
N ASP A 141 -8.08 -19.21 9.16
CA ASP A 141 -6.98 -20.14 9.47
C ASP A 141 -6.08 -20.40 8.25
N ASP A 142 -6.61 -20.25 7.03
CA ASP A 142 -5.91 -20.58 5.79
C ASP A 142 -4.71 -19.66 5.46
N PRO A 143 -4.72 -18.33 5.70
CA PRO A 143 -3.57 -17.46 5.44
C PRO A 143 -2.39 -17.71 6.38
N LEU A 144 -2.64 -18.14 7.62
CA LEU A 144 -1.59 -18.38 8.62
C LEU A 144 -0.77 -19.65 8.33
N LEU A 145 -1.27 -20.52 7.44
CA LEU A 145 -0.58 -21.74 7.02
C LEU A 145 0.34 -21.51 5.82
N LEU A 146 0.29 -20.35 5.18
CA LEU A 146 1.12 -20.04 4.02
C LEU A 146 2.51 -19.56 4.44
N SER A 147 3.53 -19.90 3.64
CA SER A 147 4.83 -19.21 3.76
C SER A 147 4.67 -17.74 3.35
N PRO A 148 5.51 -16.81 3.86
CA PRO A 148 5.33 -15.40 3.53
C PRO A 148 5.39 -15.10 2.00
N PRO A 149 6.29 -15.73 1.21
CA PRO A 149 6.27 -15.62 -0.24
C PRO A 149 4.97 -16.14 -0.89
N SER A 150 4.39 -17.22 -0.34
CA SER A 150 3.14 -17.80 -0.87
C SER A 150 1.93 -16.91 -0.58
N LEU A 151 1.90 -16.28 0.60
CA LEU A 151 0.90 -15.26 0.92
C LEU A 151 0.99 -14.09 -0.06
N LEU A 152 2.18 -13.53 -0.27
CA LEU A 152 2.41 -12.42 -1.20
C LEU A 152 2.04 -12.80 -2.64
N GLY A 153 2.41 -13.99 -3.10
CA GLY A 153 2.01 -14.49 -4.42
C GLY A 153 0.50 -14.63 -4.57
N THR A 154 -0.19 -15.04 -3.51
CA THR A 154 -1.66 -15.13 -3.47
C THR A 154 -2.29 -13.74 -3.53
N LEU A 155 -1.81 -12.78 -2.72
CA LEU A 155 -2.27 -11.39 -2.73
C LEU A 155 -2.07 -10.76 -4.11
N HIS A 156 -0.88 -10.87 -4.68
CA HIS A 156 -0.57 -10.37 -6.02
C HIS A 156 -1.49 -10.97 -7.08
N THR A 157 -1.69 -12.30 -7.07
CA THR A 157 -2.59 -12.98 -8.01
C THR A 157 -4.04 -12.49 -7.89
N ARG A 158 -4.53 -12.26 -6.66
CA ARG A 158 -5.88 -11.72 -6.43
C ARG A 158 -5.98 -10.28 -6.93
N SER A 159 -4.95 -9.45 -6.73
CA SER A 159 -4.88 -8.08 -7.25
C SER A 159 -4.89 -8.06 -8.77
N LEU A 160 -4.07 -8.87 -9.43
CA LEU A 160 -4.08 -8.98 -10.89
C LEU A 160 -5.46 -9.37 -11.42
N LYS A 161 -6.12 -10.35 -10.79
CA LYS A 161 -7.45 -10.80 -11.21
C LYS A 161 -8.53 -9.71 -11.08
N ILE A 162 -8.51 -8.89 -10.02
CA ILE A 162 -9.55 -7.89 -9.80
C ILE A 162 -9.38 -6.65 -10.70
N PHE A 163 -8.16 -6.35 -11.14
CA PHE A 163 -7.90 -5.20 -12.03
C PHE A 163 -7.83 -5.56 -13.51
N THR A 164 -7.55 -6.80 -13.86
CA THR A 164 -7.53 -7.24 -15.26
C THR A 164 -8.97 -7.35 -15.80
N PRO A 165 -9.26 -6.84 -17.02
CA PRO A 165 -10.56 -7.02 -17.65
C PRO A 165 -10.96 -8.50 -17.72
N ALA A 166 -12.25 -8.81 -17.51
CA ALA A 166 -12.72 -10.19 -17.35
C ALA A 166 -12.45 -11.12 -18.56
N LEU A 167 -12.22 -10.55 -19.74
CA LEU A 167 -11.90 -11.28 -20.97
C LEU A 167 -10.40 -11.51 -21.19
N GLU A 168 -9.56 -10.91 -20.34
CA GLU A 168 -8.11 -10.93 -20.47
C GLU A 168 -7.44 -11.83 -19.43
N ARG A 169 -6.25 -12.32 -19.76
CA ARG A 169 -5.42 -13.07 -18.82
C ARG A 169 -4.86 -12.09 -17.77
N PRO A 170 -4.86 -12.45 -16.47
CA PRO A 170 -4.28 -11.61 -15.42
C PRO A 170 -2.89 -11.08 -15.80
N ASN A 171 -2.74 -9.77 -15.81
CA ASN A 171 -1.53 -9.08 -16.28
C ASN A 171 -1.25 -7.82 -15.44
N SER A 172 0.02 -7.59 -15.09
CA SER A 172 0.46 -6.46 -14.26
C SER A 172 0.29 -5.10 -14.91
N ARG A 173 0.16 -5.00 -16.24
CA ARG A 173 -0.14 -3.74 -16.93
C ARG A 173 -1.42 -3.04 -16.43
N PHE A 174 -2.37 -3.81 -15.90
CA PHE A 174 -3.62 -3.30 -15.35
C PHE A 174 -3.55 -2.97 -13.86
N LEU A 175 -2.46 -3.34 -13.18
CA LEU A 175 -2.32 -3.16 -11.75
C LEU A 175 -2.04 -1.68 -11.44
N PRO A 176 -2.89 -1.01 -10.62
CA PRO A 176 -2.63 0.36 -10.23
C PRO A 176 -1.33 0.45 -9.40
N ALA A 177 -0.51 1.46 -9.69
CA ALA A 177 0.77 1.67 -8.99
C ALA A 177 0.63 1.69 -7.46
N ALA A 178 -0.44 2.29 -6.91
CA ALA A 178 -0.69 2.31 -5.46
C ALA A 178 -0.90 0.90 -4.86
N VAL A 179 -1.54 -0.01 -5.60
CA VAL A 179 -1.74 -1.40 -5.15
C VAL A 179 -0.41 -2.16 -5.22
N LEU A 180 0.37 -1.95 -6.28
CA LEU A 180 1.72 -2.50 -6.40
C LEU A 180 2.62 -2.03 -5.24
N VAL A 181 2.64 -0.74 -4.94
CA VAL A 181 3.38 -0.18 -3.80
C VAL A 181 2.95 -0.83 -2.49
N ALA A 182 1.65 -1.04 -2.26
CA ALA A 182 1.16 -1.73 -1.08
C ALA A 182 1.66 -3.19 -0.99
N LEU A 183 1.67 -3.93 -2.11
CA LEU A 183 2.20 -5.30 -2.18
C LEU A 183 3.71 -5.35 -1.91
N VAL A 184 4.47 -4.41 -2.48
CA VAL A 184 5.92 -4.32 -2.29
C VAL A 184 6.24 -3.96 -0.84
N LEU A 185 5.54 -3.00 -0.25
CA LEU A 185 5.74 -2.68 1.17
C LEU A 185 5.35 -3.87 2.08
N ALA A 186 4.30 -4.62 1.73
CA ALA A 186 3.97 -5.87 2.41
C ALA A 186 5.11 -6.90 2.29
N SER A 187 5.76 -7.01 1.12
CA SER A 187 6.90 -7.91 0.94
C SER A 187 8.09 -7.49 1.81
N LEU A 188 8.35 -6.20 1.96
CA LEU A 188 9.39 -5.69 2.85
C LEU A 188 9.05 -5.89 4.32
N LYS A 189 7.77 -5.81 4.69
CA LYS A 189 7.28 -6.08 6.05
C LYS A 189 7.38 -7.57 6.42
N LEU A 190 7.25 -8.45 5.44
CA LEU A 190 7.38 -9.91 5.58
C LEU A 190 8.80 -10.43 5.32
N ASP A 191 9.78 -9.53 5.21
CA ASP A 191 11.19 -9.84 4.93
C ASP A 191 11.39 -10.71 3.66
N CYS A 192 10.58 -10.44 2.64
CA CYS A 192 10.63 -11.09 1.33
C CYS A 192 10.87 -10.07 0.20
N PRO A 193 12.00 -9.32 0.23
CA PRO A 193 12.29 -8.28 -0.76
C PRO A 193 12.38 -8.82 -2.20
N GLU A 194 12.82 -10.07 -2.40
CA GLU A 194 12.92 -10.67 -3.75
C GLU A 194 11.58 -10.81 -4.44
N VAL A 195 10.52 -11.15 -3.68
CA VAL A 195 9.16 -11.22 -4.23
C VAL A 195 8.70 -9.83 -4.66
N GLY A 196 8.98 -8.80 -3.85
CA GLY A 196 8.66 -7.41 -4.17
C GLY A 196 9.40 -6.92 -5.43
N ARG A 197 10.69 -7.26 -5.56
CA ARG A 197 11.46 -7.00 -6.78
C ARG A 197 10.80 -7.60 -8.01
N GLY A 198 10.46 -8.89 -7.96
CA GLY A 198 9.82 -9.57 -9.08
C GLY A 198 8.47 -8.95 -9.49
N MET A 199 7.68 -8.47 -8.53
CA MET A 199 6.42 -7.75 -8.82
C MET A 199 6.67 -6.41 -9.52
N VAL A 200 7.67 -5.64 -9.08
CA VAL A 200 8.03 -4.37 -9.71
C VAL A 200 8.58 -4.61 -11.12
N ASP A 201 9.51 -5.54 -11.28
CA ASP A 201 10.12 -5.86 -12.58
C ASP A 201 9.05 -6.32 -13.59
N ASP A 202 8.12 -7.19 -13.18
CA ASP A 202 7.00 -7.61 -14.03
C ASP A 202 6.08 -6.44 -14.41
N TRP A 203 5.77 -5.55 -13.47
CA TRP A 203 4.96 -4.37 -13.76
C TRP A 203 5.65 -3.38 -14.69
N LEU A 204 6.95 -3.13 -14.49
CA LEU A 204 7.76 -2.28 -15.38
C LEU A 204 7.84 -2.86 -16.79
N ALA A 205 7.99 -4.18 -16.91
CA ALA A 205 8.10 -4.86 -18.21
C ALA A 205 6.81 -4.86 -19.04
N ASN A 206 5.64 -4.81 -18.38
CA ASN A 206 4.33 -4.84 -19.04
C ASN A 206 3.65 -3.47 -19.16
N ARG A 207 4.21 -2.40 -18.58
CA ARG A 207 3.60 -1.07 -18.64
C ARG A 207 3.68 -0.50 -20.06
N ASP A 208 2.58 0.05 -20.54
CA ASP A 208 2.58 0.89 -21.73
C ASP A 208 3.36 2.18 -21.39
N SER A 209 4.56 2.37 -21.93
CA SER A 209 5.34 3.57 -21.65
C SER A 209 4.51 4.81 -21.98
N LEU A 210 4.62 5.85 -21.14
CA LEU A 210 3.99 7.15 -21.37
C LEU A 210 4.65 7.82 -22.58
N GLY A 211 4.38 7.30 -23.78
CA GLY A 211 5.01 7.76 -25.00
C GLY A 211 4.73 9.24 -25.26
N PRO A 212 5.65 9.94 -25.95
CA PRO A 212 5.59 11.39 -26.18
C PRO A 212 4.38 11.88 -27.00
N GLY A 213 3.48 10.99 -27.45
CA GLY A 213 2.26 11.33 -28.18
C GLY A 213 0.99 11.47 -27.33
N SER A 214 1.09 11.32 -26.00
CA SER A 214 -0.07 11.26 -25.10
C SER A 214 -0.60 12.63 -24.63
N GLU A 215 0.15 13.72 -24.85
CA GLU A 215 -0.16 15.04 -24.28
C GLU A 215 -1.26 15.84 -25.00
N ALA A 216 -1.83 15.31 -26.10
CA ALA A 216 -2.73 16.08 -26.97
C ALA A 216 -4.14 16.35 -26.38
N ASP A 217 -4.54 15.72 -25.27
CA ASP A 217 -5.85 15.94 -24.66
C ASP A 217 -5.74 16.53 -23.26
N ALA A 218 -6.18 17.77 -23.07
CA ALA A 218 -6.19 18.45 -21.76
C ALA A 218 -6.99 17.71 -20.67
N ARG A 219 -8.00 16.90 -21.05
CA ARG A 219 -8.71 16.01 -20.11
C ARG A 219 -7.87 14.80 -19.67
N LYS A 220 -6.84 14.45 -20.44
CA LYS A 220 -5.87 13.40 -20.11
C LYS A 220 -4.79 13.89 -19.15
N GLY A 221 -4.60 15.21 -19.03
CA GLY A 221 -3.54 15.80 -18.19
C GLY A 221 -3.58 15.34 -16.72
N ILE A 222 -4.74 15.40 -16.05
CA ILE A 222 -4.86 14.99 -14.64
C ILE A 222 -4.54 13.49 -14.48
N LYS A 223 -5.07 12.65 -15.37
CA LYS A 223 -4.84 11.20 -15.31
C LYS A 223 -3.38 10.85 -15.59
N ALA A 224 -2.76 11.52 -16.57
CA ALA A 224 -1.35 11.33 -16.90
C ALA A 224 -0.43 11.75 -15.74
N GLU A 225 -0.78 12.81 -15.01
CA GLU A 225 -0.02 13.22 -13.83
C GLU A 225 -0.18 12.23 -12.66
N GLU A 226 -1.38 11.69 -12.43
CA GLU A 226 -1.59 10.61 -11.43
C GLU A 226 -0.81 9.34 -11.81
N GLU A 227 -0.82 8.95 -13.09
CA GLU A 227 -0.05 7.81 -13.61
C GLU A 227 1.46 8.04 -13.44
N ARG A 228 1.96 9.24 -13.74
CA ARG A 228 3.35 9.64 -13.53
C ARG A 228 3.76 9.64 -12.06
N GLU A 229 2.93 10.20 -11.18
CA GLU A 229 3.18 10.20 -9.72
C GLU A 229 3.22 8.76 -9.17
N GLY A 230 2.29 7.91 -9.63
CA GLY A 230 2.30 6.48 -9.30
C GLY A 230 3.58 5.78 -9.75
N TYR A 231 4.08 6.12 -10.95
CA TYR A 231 5.35 5.62 -11.45
C TYR A 231 6.53 6.06 -10.56
N GLU A 232 6.67 7.36 -10.33
CA GLU A 232 7.73 7.93 -9.49
C GLU A 232 7.73 7.29 -8.10
N LYS A 233 6.55 7.06 -7.51
CA LYS A 233 6.46 6.42 -6.20
C LYS A 233 6.88 4.95 -6.23
N THR A 234 6.56 4.22 -7.30
CA THR A 234 6.98 2.82 -7.48
C THR A 234 8.50 2.73 -7.59
N VAL A 235 9.12 3.59 -8.40
CA VAL A 235 10.59 3.67 -8.56
C VAL A 235 11.26 4.08 -7.25
N GLU A 236 10.71 5.05 -6.53
CA GLU A 236 11.21 5.46 -5.21
C GLU A 236 11.27 4.27 -4.25
N VAL A 237 10.19 3.51 -4.10
CA VAL A 237 10.15 2.35 -3.20
C VAL A 237 11.10 1.25 -3.69
N TYR A 238 11.18 1.02 -5.00
CA TYR A 238 12.05 0.01 -5.58
C TYR A 238 13.54 0.32 -5.30
N CYS A 239 13.98 1.53 -5.65
CA CYS A 239 15.37 1.94 -5.55
C CYS A 239 15.82 2.24 -4.11
N LEU A 240 14.95 2.79 -3.26
CA LEU A 240 15.34 3.19 -1.90
C LEU A 240 15.07 2.14 -0.82
N HIS A 241 14.24 1.13 -1.09
CA HIS A 241 13.83 0.16 -0.07
C HIS A 241 13.95 -1.30 -0.47
N VAL A 242 13.65 -1.66 -1.72
CA VAL A 242 13.75 -3.05 -2.19
C VAL A 242 15.19 -3.38 -2.52
N LEU A 243 15.80 -2.68 -3.49
CA LEU A 243 17.15 -2.96 -3.97
C LEU A 243 18.22 -2.85 -2.86
N PRO A 244 18.18 -1.88 -1.94
CA PRO A 244 19.11 -1.84 -0.80
C PRO A 244 19.05 -3.08 0.10
N ARG A 245 17.86 -3.65 0.34
CA ARG A 245 17.73 -4.91 1.11
C ARG A 245 18.32 -6.12 0.37
N LEU A 246 18.44 -6.03 -0.94
CA LEU A 246 19.03 -7.05 -1.81
C LEU A 246 20.50 -6.78 -2.12
N ASN A 247 21.12 -5.77 -1.49
CA ASN A 247 22.46 -5.26 -1.82
C ASN A 247 22.61 -4.82 -3.29
N GLY A 248 21.52 -4.48 -3.97
CA GLY A 248 21.48 -4.04 -5.37
C GLY A 248 21.74 -2.53 -5.55
N TRP A 249 22.68 -1.96 -4.80
CA TRP A 249 22.94 -0.51 -4.79
C TRP A 249 23.40 0.03 -6.15
N ASP A 250 24.36 -0.66 -6.78
CA ASP A 250 24.88 -0.28 -8.10
C ASP A 250 23.80 -0.40 -9.18
N TYR A 251 23.02 -1.49 -9.12
CA TYR A 251 21.88 -1.67 -10.02
C TYR A 251 20.83 -0.56 -9.87
N ALA A 252 20.51 -0.15 -8.63
CA ALA A 252 19.59 0.96 -8.38
C ALA A 252 20.12 2.28 -8.97
N LYS A 253 21.42 2.53 -8.85
CA LYS A 253 22.07 3.71 -9.42
C LYS A 253 22.02 3.68 -10.96
N ASP A 254 22.44 2.58 -11.58
CA ASP A 254 22.44 2.43 -13.03
C ASP A 254 21.03 2.53 -13.63
N PHE A 255 20.04 1.98 -12.93
CA PHE A 255 18.62 2.13 -13.27
C PHE A 255 18.19 3.60 -13.25
N LEU A 256 18.48 4.34 -12.17
CA LEU A 256 18.14 5.75 -12.06
C LEU A 256 18.89 6.63 -13.07
N ASP A 257 20.15 6.31 -13.40
CA ASP A 257 20.93 7.04 -14.40
C ASP A 257 20.35 6.87 -15.81
N SER A 258 19.74 5.72 -16.09
CA SER A 258 19.11 5.39 -17.38
C SER A 258 17.63 5.76 -17.48
N GLU A 259 17.02 6.19 -16.37
CA GLU A 259 15.60 6.47 -16.25
C GLU A 259 15.22 7.81 -16.92
N MET A 260 14.20 7.81 -17.79
CA MET A 260 13.82 8.97 -18.60
C MET A 260 12.35 9.42 -18.49
N GLU A 261 11.48 8.63 -17.86
CA GLU A 261 10.04 8.89 -17.73
C GLU A 261 9.69 9.75 -16.51
N MET A 262 10.51 9.68 -15.46
CA MET A 262 10.36 10.53 -14.26
C MET A 262 10.79 11.98 -14.51
N ARG A 263 10.29 12.90 -13.68
CA ARG A 263 10.78 14.30 -13.71
C ARG A 263 12.28 14.35 -13.36
N PRO A 264 13.12 15.10 -14.10
CA PRO A 264 14.56 15.18 -13.85
C PRO A 264 14.91 15.57 -12.41
N SER A 265 14.19 16.54 -11.84
CA SER A 265 14.41 16.99 -10.46
C SER A 265 14.14 15.88 -9.43
N LYS A 266 13.09 15.07 -9.64
CA LYS A 266 12.79 13.95 -8.75
C LYS A 266 13.82 12.82 -8.90
N ARG A 267 14.29 12.56 -10.13
CA ARG A 267 15.38 11.60 -10.39
C ARG A 267 16.68 12.00 -9.68
N GLU A 268 17.08 13.25 -9.79
CA GLU A 268 18.27 13.80 -9.10
C GLU A 268 18.14 13.69 -7.57
N GLU A 269 16.97 13.99 -7.02
CA GLU A 269 16.66 13.79 -5.60
C GLU A 269 16.85 12.33 -5.19
N LEU A 270 16.27 11.38 -5.93
CA LEU A 270 16.38 9.95 -5.61
C LEU A 270 17.83 9.45 -5.70
N ILE A 271 18.61 9.88 -6.68
CA ILE A 271 20.04 9.54 -6.79
C ILE A 271 20.81 10.04 -5.56
N ALA A 272 20.58 11.29 -5.15
CA ALA A 272 21.22 11.86 -3.96
C ALA A 272 20.82 11.11 -2.68
N THR A 273 19.53 10.79 -2.52
CA THR A 273 19.04 10.01 -1.36
C THR A 273 19.61 8.60 -1.34
N LEU A 274 19.67 7.92 -2.48
CA LEU A 274 20.27 6.59 -2.60
C LEU A 274 21.75 6.60 -2.19
N ALA A 275 22.52 7.57 -2.68
CA ALA A 275 23.93 7.73 -2.33
C ALA A 275 24.12 7.98 -0.82
N ALA A 276 23.27 8.81 -0.21
CA ALA A 276 23.29 9.05 1.23
C ALA A 276 22.95 7.79 2.04
N HIS A 277 21.95 7.02 1.62
CA HIS A 277 21.60 5.74 2.25
C HIS A 277 22.74 4.72 2.14
N HIS A 278 23.38 4.63 0.97
CA HIS A 278 24.50 3.72 0.76
C HIS A 278 25.68 4.10 1.67
N ALA A 279 26.06 5.39 1.70
CA ALA A 279 27.13 5.88 2.57
C ALA A 279 26.86 5.57 4.06
N GLN A 280 25.61 5.68 4.51
CA GLN A 280 25.23 5.35 5.88
C GLN A 280 25.28 3.85 6.18
N SER A 281 24.93 3.01 5.21
CA SER A 281 25.00 1.55 5.38
C SER A 281 26.44 1.02 5.54
N LEU A 282 27.44 1.78 5.05
CA LEU A 282 28.86 1.48 5.19
C LEU A 282 29.45 1.92 6.55
N LEU A 283 28.72 2.72 7.32
CA LEU A 283 29.19 3.14 8.64
C LEU A 283 29.14 1.95 9.62
N PRO A 284 30.17 1.77 10.47
CA PRO A 284 30.14 0.72 11.47
C PRO A 284 28.93 0.92 12.41
N PRO A 285 28.26 -0.15 12.85
CA PRO A 285 27.13 -0.06 13.76
C PRO A 285 27.55 0.71 15.00
N SER A 286 26.92 1.87 15.23
CA SER A 286 27.29 2.75 16.33
C SER A 286 27.12 2.02 17.66
N PRO A 287 28.15 1.96 18.54
CA PRO A 287 28.09 1.20 19.79
C PRO A 287 27.11 1.76 20.85
N ARG A 288 26.34 2.81 20.54
CA ARG A 288 25.54 3.56 21.52
C ARG A 288 24.17 2.96 21.89
N ALA A 289 23.66 1.96 21.17
CA ALA A 289 22.29 1.47 21.43
C ALA A 289 22.18 0.43 22.56
N ASN A 290 23.28 -0.25 22.95
CA ASN A 290 23.21 -1.35 23.93
C ASN A 290 23.42 -0.93 25.40
N GLN A 291 23.74 0.33 25.69
CA GLN A 291 23.96 0.76 27.09
C GLN A 291 22.69 1.16 27.87
N LEU A 292 21.54 1.34 27.20
CA LEU A 292 20.29 1.74 27.87
C LEU A 292 19.35 0.57 28.21
N GLN A 293 19.61 -0.65 27.73
CA GLN A 293 18.79 -1.83 28.07
C GLN A 293 19.30 -2.62 29.28
N ASN A 294 20.43 -2.23 29.88
CA ASN A 294 21.07 -3.00 30.96
C ASN A 294 21.01 -2.32 32.35
N LEU A 295 20.18 -1.28 32.51
CA LEU A 295 20.02 -0.57 33.80
C LEU A 295 18.81 -1.04 34.63
N ASP A 296 17.94 -1.92 34.12
CA ASP A 296 16.71 -2.34 34.82
C ASP A 296 16.80 -3.66 35.59
N ASN A 297 17.96 -4.33 35.62
CA ASN A 297 18.08 -5.67 36.22
C ASN A 297 18.92 -5.79 37.50
N SER A 298 19.10 -4.69 38.25
CA SER A 298 19.76 -4.71 39.57
C SER A 298 18.87 -4.15 40.67
N VAL A 299 17.77 -4.84 40.98
CA VAL A 299 17.11 -4.77 42.29
C VAL A 299 17.36 -6.10 43.01
N SER A 300 18.35 -6.08 43.91
CA SER A 300 18.46 -7.05 45.00
C SER A 300 19.08 -6.36 46.21
N GLY A 301 18.20 -6.19 47.22
CA GLY A 301 18.38 -5.96 48.65
C GLY A 301 19.72 -5.52 49.24
N SER A 302 19.66 -4.43 50.02
CA SER A 302 20.17 -4.45 51.40
C SER A 302 19.53 -3.37 52.26
N SER A 303 18.97 -3.80 53.40
CA SER A 303 18.58 -2.99 54.55
C SER A 303 19.76 -2.24 55.16
N GLY A 304 19.51 -1.05 55.72
CA GLY A 304 20.44 -0.38 56.65
C GLY A 304 20.15 1.11 56.90
N ALA A 305 19.41 1.38 57.98
CA ALA A 305 19.41 2.51 58.95
C ALA A 305 20.01 3.93 58.64
N PRO A 306 19.61 4.98 59.41
CA PRO A 306 19.63 6.39 58.98
C PRO A 306 20.77 7.28 59.55
N THR A 307 20.86 8.52 59.00
CA THR A 307 21.50 9.79 59.47
C THR A 307 23.03 10.00 59.38
N PRO A 308 23.58 11.25 59.38
CA PRO A 308 23.04 12.60 59.09
C PRO A 308 23.90 13.50 58.13
N ARG A 309 23.34 14.69 57.82
CA ARG A 309 23.87 15.94 57.22
C ARG A 309 25.40 16.10 57.01
N ALA A 310 25.77 16.62 55.82
CA ALA A 310 26.81 17.64 55.68
C ALA A 310 26.62 18.54 54.43
N VAL A 311 26.42 19.82 54.74
CA VAL A 311 26.77 21.09 54.07
C VAL A 311 27.33 21.09 52.62
N SER A 312 26.80 22.03 51.83
CA SER A 312 27.18 22.49 50.48
C SER A 312 28.67 22.85 50.30
N PRO A 313 29.17 22.99 49.05
CA PRO A 313 29.04 24.28 48.35
C PRO A 313 28.73 24.19 46.84
N ALA A 314 28.10 25.25 46.35
CA ALA A 314 27.83 25.53 44.94
C ALA A 314 29.11 25.86 44.14
N PRO A 315 29.04 25.79 42.80
CA PRO A 315 29.54 26.90 42.02
C PRO A 315 28.57 27.40 40.94
N SER A 316 28.57 28.72 40.83
CA SER A 316 27.90 29.56 39.84
C SER A 316 28.55 29.45 38.45
N SER A 317 27.74 29.55 37.40
CA SER A 317 28.08 30.11 36.06
C SER A 317 26.76 30.21 35.27
N VAL A 318 26.09 31.36 35.22
CA VAL A 318 26.30 32.52 34.32
C VAL A 318 26.48 32.11 32.86
N SER A 319 25.40 32.19 32.06
CA SER A 319 25.47 32.70 30.69
C SER A 319 24.09 33.10 30.15
N SER A 320 23.86 34.42 30.20
CA SER A 320 23.16 35.30 29.26
C SER A 320 21.99 34.79 28.39
N HIS A 321 20.77 35.17 28.78
CA HIS A 321 19.68 35.47 27.85
C HIS A 321 19.47 36.99 27.80
N THR A 322 19.70 37.60 26.64
CA THR A 322 19.29 38.96 26.32
C THR A 322 17.85 38.95 25.82
N ALA A 323 16.98 39.68 26.51
CA ALA A 323 15.61 39.97 26.09
C ALA A 323 15.32 41.45 26.38
N VAL A 324 14.99 42.24 25.35
CA VAL A 324 14.07 43.41 25.34
C VAL A 324 14.05 44.04 23.93
N PRO A 325 13.09 44.91 23.55
CA PRO A 325 11.72 45.08 24.04
C PRO A 325 10.66 45.22 22.92
N ASN A 326 9.42 45.10 23.38
CA ASN A 326 8.18 45.54 22.76
C ASN A 326 8.21 47.05 22.40
N SER A 327 7.65 47.44 21.26
CA SER A 327 7.27 48.83 20.96
C SER A 327 6.00 48.85 20.12
N ARG A 328 4.91 49.29 20.77
CA ARG A 328 3.70 49.79 20.11
C ARG A 328 4.02 51.12 19.43
N SER A 329 3.49 51.31 18.22
CA SER A 329 3.00 52.61 17.75
C SER A 329 1.88 52.43 16.74
N VAL A 330 0.83 53.23 16.93
CA VAL A 330 -0.44 53.26 16.20
C VAL A 330 -0.44 54.46 15.25
N ALA A 331 -1.09 54.26 14.09
CA ALA A 331 -1.64 55.24 13.13
C ALA A 331 -0.68 56.12 12.30
N THR A 332 -0.82 56.07 10.96
CA THR A 332 -1.58 57.08 10.17
C THR A 332 -1.60 56.71 8.67
N LEU A 333 -2.74 57.02 8.02
CA LEU A 333 -3.11 56.90 6.60
C LEU A 333 -2.13 57.58 5.60
N ARG A 334 -1.88 56.95 4.43
CA ARG A 334 -2.29 57.42 3.08
C ARG A 334 -1.63 56.63 1.92
N ALA A 335 -2.48 56.30 0.94
CA ALA A 335 -2.32 56.41 -0.52
C ALA A 335 -1.17 55.71 -1.29
N SER A 336 -1.62 54.73 -2.11
CA SER A 336 -1.37 54.57 -3.56
C SER A 336 -0.03 54.05 -4.09
N GLN A 337 -0.22 53.09 -5.03
CA GLN A 337 0.61 52.66 -6.17
C GLN A 337 1.55 51.45 -6.03
N ASP A 338 1.09 50.40 -6.73
CA ASP A 338 1.78 49.60 -7.74
C ASP A 338 2.79 48.51 -7.36
N VAL A 339 2.62 47.41 -8.11
CA VAL A 339 3.47 46.22 -8.31
C VAL A 339 3.33 45.12 -7.26
N GLU A 340 2.55 44.08 -7.58
CA GLU A 340 2.57 42.77 -6.90
C GLU A 340 3.77 41.93 -7.37
N PRO A 341 4.60 41.42 -6.44
CA PRO A 341 5.34 40.18 -6.61
C PRO A 341 4.67 39.05 -5.83
N TYR A 342 4.55 37.88 -6.47
CA TYR A 342 4.04 36.63 -5.90
C TYR A 342 4.64 36.31 -4.51
N PRO A 343 3.84 35.82 -3.55
CA PRO A 343 4.36 35.37 -2.25
C PRO A 343 5.09 34.03 -2.37
N ASN A 344 6.32 34.03 -1.84
CA ASN A 344 7.14 32.86 -1.55
C ASN A 344 6.36 31.83 -0.73
N ILE A 345 6.20 30.62 -1.28
CA ILE A 345 5.74 29.45 -0.55
C ILE A 345 6.93 28.89 0.24
N PRO A 346 6.83 28.69 1.57
CA PRO A 346 7.90 28.07 2.34
C PRO A 346 8.13 26.63 1.87
N ARG A 347 9.34 26.35 1.37
CA ARG A 347 9.83 24.98 1.19
C ARG A 347 9.96 24.35 2.57
N TYR A 348 9.10 23.39 2.87
CA TYR A 348 9.32 22.45 3.97
C TYR A 348 10.47 21.52 3.57
N SER A 349 11.62 21.67 4.21
CA SER A 349 12.62 20.61 4.31
C SER A 349 12.12 19.56 5.30
N PRO A 350 11.92 18.29 4.91
CA PRO A 350 11.76 17.23 5.89
C PRO A 350 13.14 16.88 6.44
N ALA A 351 13.35 17.18 7.72
CA ALA A 351 14.46 16.65 8.48
C ALA A 351 14.39 15.11 8.46
N GLY A 352 15.44 14.48 7.93
CA GLY A 352 15.60 13.04 7.85
C GLY A 352 15.49 12.42 9.25
N THR A 353 14.39 11.70 9.47
CA THR A 353 14.24 10.81 10.61
C THR A 353 13.98 9.43 10.04
N TYR A 354 14.91 8.52 10.24
CA TYR A 354 14.83 7.13 9.81
C TYR A 354 13.68 6.45 10.55
N PHE A 355 12.51 6.40 9.93
CA PHE A 355 11.38 5.65 10.45
C PHE A 355 11.42 4.21 9.94
N SER A 356 11.29 3.28 10.87
CA SER A 356 11.14 1.85 10.61
C SER A 356 10.06 1.63 9.55
N ALA A 357 10.32 0.76 8.57
CA ALA A 357 9.41 0.44 7.47
C ALA A 357 8.00 0.02 7.95
N ALA A 358 7.88 -0.51 9.17
CA ALA A 358 6.60 -0.83 9.80
C ALA A 358 5.77 0.42 10.19
N VAL A 359 6.43 1.50 10.63
CA VAL A 359 5.78 2.79 10.94
C VAL A 359 5.40 3.50 9.64
N VAL A 360 6.26 3.46 8.63
CA VAL A 360 5.96 3.97 7.28
C VAL A 360 4.77 3.23 6.67
N PHE A 361 4.65 1.91 6.81
CA PHE A 361 3.51 1.14 6.28
C PHE A 361 2.17 1.55 6.93
N ASN A 362 2.11 1.69 8.25
CA ASN A 362 0.89 2.11 8.94
C ASN A 362 0.56 3.59 8.68
N CYS A 363 1.55 4.48 8.64
CA CYS A 363 1.35 5.89 8.30
C CYS A 363 0.99 6.08 6.84
N THR A 364 1.62 5.40 5.88
CA THR A 364 1.31 5.53 4.44
C THR A 364 -0.02 4.91 4.06
N ALA A 365 -0.41 3.75 4.62
CA ALA A 365 -1.74 3.20 4.36
C ALA A 365 -2.83 4.12 4.93
N TYR A 366 -2.58 4.75 6.09
CA TYR A 366 -3.45 5.75 6.68
C TYR A 366 -3.45 7.06 5.87
N ASP A 367 -2.30 7.59 5.49
CA ASP A 367 -2.15 8.85 4.76
C ASP A 367 -2.67 8.73 3.32
N LEU A 368 -2.52 7.57 2.66
CA LEU A 368 -3.19 7.27 1.38
C LEU A 368 -4.71 7.21 1.56
N ALA A 369 -5.20 6.53 2.62
CA ALA A 369 -6.63 6.46 2.90
C ALA A 369 -7.24 7.82 3.30
N VAL A 370 -6.49 8.67 3.99
CA VAL A 370 -6.91 9.99 4.50
C VAL A 370 -6.77 11.07 3.43
N ALA A 371 -5.68 11.12 2.67
CA ALA A 371 -5.49 12.09 1.58
C ALA A 371 -6.57 11.92 0.50
N GLU A 372 -6.94 10.67 0.20
CA GLU A 372 -7.99 10.36 -0.78
C GLU A 372 -9.42 10.58 -0.24
N SER A 373 -9.59 10.74 1.08
CA SER A 373 -10.88 11.09 1.68
C SER A 373 -11.17 12.60 1.64
N ARG A 374 -10.11 13.44 1.67
CA ARG A 374 -10.23 14.91 1.67
C ARG A 374 -10.61 15.49 0.31
N ASN A 375 -10.28 14.81 -0.79
CA ASN A 375 -10.59 15.29 -2.15
C ASN A 375 -12.07 15.13 -2.59
N TYR A 376 -12.93 14.52 -1.78
CA TYR A 376 -14.34 14.24 -2.17
C TYR A 376 -15.40 14.84 -1.23
N SER A 377 -15.00 15.74 -0.31
CA SER A 377 -15.96 16.51 0.50
C SER A 377 -16.38 17.84 -0.15
N VAL A 378 -15.92 18.11 -1.37
CA VAL A 378 -16.26 19.31 -2.14
C VAL A 378 -16.77 18.90 -3.52
N SER A 379 -17.93 18.26 -3.57
CA SER A 379 -18.76 18.07 -4.79
C SER A 379 -20.19 17.76 -4.40
#